data_AF-A0A1I5ICI8-F1
#
_entry.id   AF-A0A1I5ICI8-F1
#
_cell.length_a   1.000
_cell.length_b   1.000
_cell.length_c   1.000
_cell.angle_alpha   90.00
_cell.angle_beta   90.00
_cell.angle_gamma   90.00
#
_symmetry.space_group_name_H-M   'P 1'
#
loop_
_entity.id
_entity.type
_entity.pdbx_description
1 polymer ?
#
loop_
_entity_poly.entity_id
_entity_poly.type
_entity_poly.pdbx_seq_one_letter_code
_entity_poly.pdbx_strand_id
1 'polypeptide(L)'
;MSVNIQAYRNAVTAAEAAFRLALAGGKESAFGVALTRVTWEIMLHELTAAPNSVLVWERMPPQPPFGLTGADAWTVASQKKASEKIRPEYGSPNQQVRKYEEYLNLALEILKWGQVRQELIVDKQRGKQYLILGANPLVVEVMQAVSAELMNWYRVQPNTRELIDQPARVGLARMFSERPDIVALIRMAEKLPLDVEISNVPIDRPAFVEAVELAIGLIPVVGNAVAAYEAWSGEDLFGYHLSDVERGVLAASVLLPVAGRLVKGGRALYTEARLVSMYGRDAAAWSRVLGAGARGSAQRQALATVGKADRLLRVERKLSGSIVKEAVDAVPRLAKGGAAKLTTTVDSAVVTVFRELTQAHPTLKVLDEHAIGRVLARGPNADHLKGQVLEELIESRIVPWLSSREGGFALGITVPAGKKLEFVPGHLVRDSAGHQISDGLLAYRDGEKLVIAAVFEAKAGKNAARELSLKKGGMSSLTKAERQELRANAKDVWREQRDEALAAGVPFKKTLDEVEKEYALSELGGQVRRDVERLADGARIRIGTEMFAVTVSPTRTKFFGVLPRDVRAAAIEKQLKESGFSFEIIGADIKSKDLAAIGEKLKPLAEKLADAAP
;
A
#
# COMPACT_ATOMS: atom_id res chain seq x y z
N MET A 1 44.56 3.03 -42.11
CA MET A 1 43.88 1.85 -41.52
C MET A 1 42.45 2.25 -41.22
N SER A 2 41.46 1.57 -41.82
CA SER A 2 40.05 1.79 -41.49
C SER A 2 39.80 1.29 -40.07
N VAL A 3 39.28 2.15 -39.20
CA VAL A 3 39.02 1.76 -37.82
C VAL A 3 37.82 0.82 -37.78
N ASN A 4 37.97 -0.34 -37.13
CA ASN A 4 36.95 -1.38 -37.11
C ASN A 4 35.84 -1.07 -36.08
N ILE A 5 34.89 -0.23 -36.47
CA ILE A 5 33.71 0.10 -35.65
C ILE A 5 32.79 -1.12 -35.39
N GLN A 6 32.95 -2.21 -36.17
CA GLN A 6 32.12 -3.39 -36.04
C GLN A 6 32.32 -4.12 -34.71
N ALA A 7 33.56 -4.12 -34.16
CA ALA A 7 33.84 -4.71 -32.85
C ALA A 7 33.01 -4.03 -31.74
N TYR A 8 32.91 -2.70 -31.77
CA TYR A 8 32.12 -1.91 -30.81
C TYR A 8 30.62 -2.14 -30.97
N ARG A 9 30.12 -2.26 -32.21
CA ARG A 9 28.72 -2.64 -32.47
C ARG A 9 28.39 -4.02 -31.89
N ASN A 10 29.28 -5.00 -32.09
CA ASN A 10 29.11 -6.33 -31.53
C ASN A 10 29.10 -6.31 -29.99
N ALA A 11 29.95 -5.48 -29.36
CA ALA A 11 29.96 -5.30 -27.92
C ALA A 11 28.65 -4.70 -27.38
N VAL A 12 28.06 -3.71 -28.06
CA VAL A 12 26.73 -3.17 -27.71
C VAL A 12 25.65 -4.24 -27.82
N THR A 13 25.65 -5.04 -28.89
CA THR A 13 24.70 -6.15 -29.06
C THR A 13 24.86 -7.20 -27.97
N ALA A 14 26.09 -7.54 -27.58
CA ALA A 14 26.36 -8.46 -26.47
C ALA A 14 25.88 -7.90 -25.12
N ALA A 15 26.10 -6.61 -24.85
CA ALA A 15 25.62 -5.94 -23.65
C ALA A 15 24.08 -5.90 -23.60
N GLU A 16 23.41 -5.64 -24.73
CA GLU A 16 21.95 -5.72 -24.81
C GLU A 16 21.47 -7.14 -24.49
N ALA A 17 22.07 -8.16 -25.11
CA ALA A 17 21.70 -9.55 -24.88
C ALA A 17 21.88 -9.96 -23.41
N ALA A 18 22.97 -9.51 -22.76
CA ALA A 18 23.22 -9.74 -21.35
C ALA A 18 22.15 -9.10 -20.47
N PHE A 19 21.77 -7.85 -20.74
CA PHE A 19 20.67 -7.18 -20.05
C PHE A 19 19.33 -7.92 -20.23
N ARG A 20 18.97 -8.27 -21.46
CA ARG A 20 17.71 -9.00 -21.77
C ARG A 20 17.67 -10.34 -21.02
N LEU A 21 18.80 -11.05 -20.99
CA LEU A 21 18.93 -12.31 -20.27
C LEU A 21 18.78 -12.12 -18.75
N ALA A 22 19.40 -11.08 -18.18
CA ALA A 22 19.30 -10.76 -16.75
C ALA A 22 17.85 -10.43 -16.34
N LEU A 23 17.16 -9.61 -17.13
CA LEU A 23 15.77 -9.21 -16.87
C LEU A 23 14.80 -10.40 -17.02
N ALA A 24 14.91 -11.15 -18.12
CA ALA A 24 14.07 -12.31 -18.43
C ALA A 24 14.38 -13.56 -17.60
N GLY A 25 15.55 -13.61 -16.94
CA GLY A 25 16.00 -14.78 -16.19
C GLY A 25 15.29 -14.98 -14.85
N GLY A 26 14.64 -13.95 -14.29
CA GLY A 26 13.91 -14.05 -13.01
C GLY A 26 14.78 -14.02 -11.74
N LYS A 27 16.07 -14.37 -11.85
CA LYS A 27 16.96 -14.59 -10.70
C LYS A 27 17.81 -13.40 -10.31
N GLU A 28 18.11 -12.53 -11.27
CA GLU A 28 19.03 -11.43 -11.04
C GLU A 28 18.45 -10.43 -10.05
N SER A 29 19.31 -9.91 -9.19
CA SER A 29 18.98 -8.85 -8.24
C SER A 29 18.69 -7.53 -8.98
N ALA A 30 18.04 -6.58 -8.29
CA ALA A 30 17.82 -5.23 -8.84
C ALA A 30 19.13 -4.61 -9.33
N PHE A 31 20.21 -4.70 -8.54
CA PHE A 31 21.52 -4.16 -8.92
C PHE A 31 22.11 -4.85 -10.16
N GLY A 32 22.01 -6.18 -10.25
CA GLY A 32 22.53 -6.92 -11.41
C GLY A 32 21.82 -6.54 -12.72
N VAL A 33 20.49 -6.44 -12.67
CA VAL A 33 19.68 -5.98 -13.82
C VAL A 33 19.96 -4.52 -14.15
N ALA A 34 20.04 -3.64 -13.13
CA ALA A 34 20.38 -2.23 -13.31
C ALA A 34 21.76 -2.06 -13.95
N LEU A 35 22.78 -2.79 -13.47
CA LEU A 35 24.15 -2.70 -13.95
C LEU A 35 24.24 -3.07 -15.43
N THR A 36 23.65 -4.20 -15.81
CA THR A 36 23.64 -4.64 -17.22
C THR A 36 22.87 -3.67 -18.12
N ARG A 37 21.71 -3.18 -17.67
CA ARG A 37 20.92 -2.18 -18.41
C ARG A 37 21.70 -0.89 -18.61
N VAL A 38 22.17 -0.27 -17.53
CA VAL A 38 22.84 1.04 -17.60
C VAL A 38 24.15 0.94 -18.37
N THR A 39 24.85 -0.19 -18.29
CA THR A 39 26.04 -0.47 -19.12
C THR A 39 25.67 -0.43 -20.61
N TRP A 40 24.63 -1.18 -21.00
CA TRP A 40 24.15 -1.20 -22.38
C TRP A 40 23.71 0.20 -22.85
N GLU A 41 22.94 0.94 -22.04
CA GLU A 41 22.48 2.29 -22.36
C GLU A 41 23.63 3.28 -22.56
N ILE A 42 24.65 3.24 -21.70
CA ILE A 42 25.86 4.07 -21.84
C ILE A 42 26.60 3.72 -23.13
N MET A 43 26.83 2.43 -23.39
CA MET A 43 27.54 1.98 -24.58
C MET A 43 26.79 2.37 -25.86
N LEU A 44 25.47 2.18 -25.87
CA LEU A 44 24.62 2.57 -27.00
C LEU A 44 24.67 4.08 -27.23
N HIS A 45 24.56 4.88 -26.17
CA HIS A 45 24.62 6.34 -26.26
C HIS A 45 25.99 6.82 -26.78
N GLU A 46 27.10 6.33 -26.22
CA GLU A 46 28.45 6.74 -26.65
C GLU A 46 28.70 6.37 -28.12
N LEU A 47 28.29 5.17 -28.55
CA LEU A 47 28.46 4.73 -29.94
C LEU A 47 27.60 5.53 -30.93
N THR A 48 26.39 5.94 -30.52
CA THR A 48 25.46 6.65 -31.40
C THR A 48 25.71 8.16 -31.45
N ALA A 49 25.99 8.78 -30.30
CA ALA A 49 26.18 10.22 -30.18
C ALA A 49 27.61 10.67 -30.56
N ALA A 50 28.63 9.84 -30.27
CA ALA A 50 30.03 10.18 -30.47
C ALA A 50 30.87 8.95 -30.87
N PRO A 51 30.64 8.34 -32.05
CA PRO A 51 31.31 7.09 -32.45
C PRO A 51 32.85 7.16 -32.43
N ASN A 52 33.45 8.36 -32.57
CA ASN A 52 34.89 8.53 -32.49
C ASN A 52 35.44 8.43 -31.06
N SER A 53 34.62 8.68 -30.02
CA SER A 53 35.08 8.61 -28.62
C SER A 53 35.39 7.19 -28.19
N VAL A 54 34.68 6.20 -28.74
CA VAL A 54 34.92 4.79 -28.43
C VAL A 54 36.18 4.24 -29.12
N LEU A 55 36.64 4.88 -30.21
CA LEU A 55 37.86 4.47 -30.91
C LEU A 55 39.14 4.85 -30.18
N VAL A 56 39.07 5.70 -29.15
CA VAL A 56 40.21 6.02 -28.29
C VAL A 56 40.73 4.76 -27.57
N TRP A 57 39.85 3.79 -27.32
CA TRP A 57 40.21 2.53 -26.66
C TRP A 57 41.08 1.62 -27.53
N GLU A 58 41.04 1.73 -28.86
CA GLU A 58 41.99 1.03 -29.76
C GLU A 58 43.43 1.52 -29.61
N ARG A 59 43.62 2.76 -29.15
CA ARG A 59 44.95 3.37 -29.00
C ARG A 59 45.57 3.09 -27.65
N MET A 60 44.81 2.52 -26.71
CA MET A 60 45.36 2.12 -25.42
C MET A 60 46.18 0.84 -25.62
N PRO A 61 47.41 0.77 -25.07
CA PRO A 61 48.18 -0.46 -25.12
C PRO A 61 47.38 -1.59 -24.44
N PRO A 62 47.39 -2.81 -24.99
CA PRO A 62 46.68 -3.93 -24.39
C PRO A 62 47.15 -4.10 -22.96
N GLN A 63 46.23 -4.11 -22.00
CA GLN A 63 46.58 -4.25 -20.59
C GLN A 63 47.04 -5.70 -20.31
N PRO A 64 48.33 -5.93 -19.99
CA PRO A 64 48.78 -7.25 -19.57
C PRO A 64 48.23 -7.53 -18.16
N PRO A 65 47.84 -8.78 -17.83
CA PRO A 65 48.05 -10.02 -18.57
C PRO A 65 46.86 -10.46 -19.47
N PHE A 66 45.75 -9.71 -19.52
CA PHE A 66 44.48 -10.23 -20.01
C PHE A 66 44.24 -10.08 -21.52
N GLY A 67 45.07 -9.31 -22.24
CA GLY A 67 44.97 -9.19 -23.70
C GLY A 67 43.64 -8.61 -24.20
N LEU A 68 42.99 -7.77 -23.38
CA LEU A 68 41.70 -7.15 -23.70
C LEU A 68 41.80 -6.33 -25.00
N THR A 69 40.82 -6.50 -25.90
CA THR A 69 40.68 -5.64 -27.07
C THR A 69 40.19 -4.24 -26.67
N GLY A 70 40.27 -3.25 -27.57
CA GLY A 70 39.73 -1.91 -27.31
C GLY A 70 38.22 -1.93 -26.95
N ALA A 71 37.45 -2.81 -27.61
CA ALA A 71 36.03 -3.00 -27.31
C ALA A 71 35.79 -3.62 -25.92
N ASP A 72 36.65 -4.55 -25.48
CA ASP A 72 36.56 -5.14 -24.13
C ASP A 72 36.89 -4.10 -23.06
N ALA A 73 37.96 -3.33 -23.25
CA ALA A 73 38.34 -2.25 -22.34
C ALA A 73 37.23 -1.19 -22.22
N TRP A 74 36.60 -0.83 -23.34
CA TRP A 74 35.45 0.08 -23.37
C TRP A 74 34.24 -0.49 -22.61
N THR A 75 33.96 -1.79 -22.76
CA THR A 75 32.87 -2.47 -22.05
C THR A 75 33.09 -2.43 -20.53
N VAL A 76 34.30 -2.76 -20.07
CA VAL A 76 34.67 -2.68 -18.63
C VAL A 76 34.56 -1.25 -18.11
N ALA A 77 35.03 -0.26 -18.88
CA ALA A 77 34.92 1.15 -18.50
C ALA A 77 33.46 1.61 -18.43
N SER A 78 32.61 1.16 -19.36
CA SER A 78 31.18 1.47 -19.37
C SER A 78 30.45 0.84 -18.19
N GLN A 79 30.83 -0.39 -17.81
CA GLN A 79 30.32 -1.05 -16.62
C GLN A 79 30.71 -0.31 -15.34
N LYS A 80 31.94 0.20 -15.25
CA LYS A 80 32.37 1.05 -14.13
C LYS A 80 31.54 2.34 -14.05
N LYS A 81 31.37 3.06 -15.17
CA LYS A 81 30.48 4.24 -15.26
C LYS A 81 29.04 3.91 -14.85
N ALA A 82 28.53 2.74 -15.25
CA ALA A 82 27.21 2.28 -14.86
C ALA A 82 27.10 2.05 -13.36
N SER A 83 28.10 1.39 -12.75
CA SER A 83 28.16 1.19 -11.30
C SER A 83 28.17 2.52 -10.54
N GLU A 84 29.01 3.48 -10.97
CA GLU A 84 29.08 4.83 -10.38
C GLU A 84 27.76 5.61 -10.56
N LYS A 85 27.06 5.43 -11.68
CA LYS A 85 25.77 6.09 -11.93
C LYS A 85 24.65 5.51 -11.05
N ILE A 86 24.66 4.20 -10.80
CA ILE A 86 23.67 3.50 -9.98
C ILE A 86 23.93 3.76 -8.49
N ARG A 87 25.19 3.57 -8.07
CA ARG A 87 25.69 3.76 -6.71
C ARG A 87 26.83 4.78 -6.74
N PRO A 88 26.51 6.09 -6.71
CA PRO A 88 27.55 7.10 -6.61
C PRO A 88 28.26 6.94 -5.27
N GLU A 89 29.59 6.96 -5.30
CA GLU A 89 30.45 6.87 -4.12
C GLU A 89 31.24 8.18 -3.95
N TYR A 90 30.53 9.29 -3.72
CA TYR A 90 31.16 10.60 -3.64
C TYR A 90 31.97 10.80 -2.33
N GLY A 91 31.34 10.58 -1.18
CA GLY A 91 31.99 10.77 0.11
C GLY A 91 33.01 9.67 0.40
N SER A 92 34.19 10.07 0.89
CA SER A 92 35.16 9.14 1.49
C SER A 92 34.53 8.36 2.66
N PRO A 93 35.06 7.18 3.04
CA PRO A 93 34.53 6.41 4.16
C PRO A 93 34.36 7.23 5.44
N ASN A 94 35.32 8.12 5.74
CA ASN A 94 35.25 9.01 6.91
C ASN A 94 34.12 10.05 6.80
N GLN A 95 33.86 10.60 5.61
CA GLN A 95 32.74 11.51 5.39
C GLN A 95 31.40 10.79 5.56
N GLN A 96 31.30 9.55 5.09
CA GLN A 96 30.09 8.74 5.25
C GLN A 96 29.80 8.44 6.72
N VAL A 97 30.83 8.08 7.52
CA VAL A 97 30.67 7.85 8.97
C VAL A 97 30.18 9.12 9.67
N ARG A 98 30.81 10.27 9.42
CA ARG A 98 30.35 11.56 9.98
C ARG A 98 28.91 11.88 9.58
N LYS A 99 28.54 11.58 8.34
CA LYS A 99 27.18 11.79 7.84
C LYS A 99 26.18 10.90 8.56
N TYR A 100 26.52 9.63 8.76
CA TYR A 100 25.70 8.70 9.53
C TYR A 100 25.49 9.20 10.97
N GLU A 101 26.55 9.65 11.64
CA GLU A 101 26.48 10.23 12.99
C GLU A 101 25.58 11.46 13.03
N GLU A 102 25.62 12.32 12.02
CA GLU A 102 24.75 13.50 11.92
C GLU A 102 23.25 13.11 11.86
N TYR A 103 22.89 12.13 11.02
CA TYR A 103 21.51 11.62 10.96
C TYR A 103 21.10 10.89 12.24
N LEU A 104 22.00 10.12 12.86
CA LEU A 104 21.74 9.45 14.12
C LEU A 104 21.47 10.47 15.24
N ASN A 105 22.26 11.54 15.31
CA ASN A 105 22.06 12.61 16.29
C ASN A 105 20.71 13.31 16.08
N LEU A 106 20.32 13.57 14.83
CA LEU A 106 19.01 14.13 14.51
C LEU A 106 17.87 13.16 14.87
N ALA A 107 18.03 11.86 14.61
CA ALA A 107 17.07 10.84 15.00
C ALA A 107 16.88 10.79 16.53
N LEU A 108 17.97 10.85 17.30
CA LEU A 108 17.93 10.95 18.76
C LEU A 108 17.33 12.26 19.26
N GLU A 109 17.47 13.37 18.52
CA GLU A 109 16.78 14.62 18.80
C GLU A 109 15.27 14.48 18.60
N ILE A 110 14.81 13.82 17.54
CA ILE A 110 13.40 13.55 17.26
C ILE A 110 12.73 12.78 18.39
N LEU A 111 13.43 11.83 19.02
CA LEU A 111 12.90 11.11 20.19
C LEU A 111 12.62 12.02 21.41
N LYS A 112 13.22 13.22 21.44
CA LYS A 112 12.96 14.22 22.47
C LYS A 112 11.82 15.17 22.07
N TRP A 113 11.36 15.13 20.82
CA TRP A 113 10.22 15.92 20.39
C TRP A 113 8.96 15.43 21.11
N GLY A 114 8.18 16.37 21.63
CA GLY A 114 7.01 16.04 22.43
C GLY A 114 7.30 15.62 23.87
N GLN A 115 8.54 15.72 24.37
CA GLN A 115 8.75 15.60 25.82
C GLN A 115 8.11 16.78 26.54
N VAL A 116 7.11 16.49 27.38
CA VAL A 116 6.44 17.46 28.24
C VAL A 116 6.97 17.28 29.65
N ARG A 117 7.33 18.40 30.29
CA ARG A 117 7.78 18.36 31.69
C ARG A 117 6.62 17.95 32.58
N GLN A 118 6.93 17.14 33.58
CA GLN A 118 5.96 16.82 34.61
C GLN A 118 5.58 18.08 35.37
N GLU A 119 4.29 18.32 35.49
CA GLU A 119 3.75 19.49 36.17
C GLU A 119 2.52 19.10 36.97
N LEU A 120 2.41 19.70 38.16
CA LEU A 120 1.27 19.53 39.02
C LEU A 120 0.43 20.80 39.03
N ILE A 121 -0.80 20.71 38.55
CA ILE A 121 -1.73 21.83 38.54
C ILE A 121 -2.87 21.51 39.52
N VAL A 122 -3.01 22.34 40.55
CA VAL A 122 -4.07 22.20 41.56
C VAL A 122 -5.17 23.21 41.27
N ASP A 123 -6.32 22.72 40.82
CA ASP A 123 -7.55 23.49 40.68
C ASP A 123 -8.37 23.37 41.96
N LYS A 124 -8.11 24.30 42.88
CA LYS A 124 -8.78 24.35 44.19
C LYS A 124 -10.28 24.60 44.07
N GLN A 125 -10.75 25.27 43.02
CA GLN A 125 -12.18 25.57 42.84
C GLN A 125 -12.96 24.32 42.44
N ARG A 126 -12.35 23.46 41.63
CA ARG A 126 -12.96 22.20 41.17
C ARG A 126 -12.63 21.00 42.04
N GLY A 127 -11.81 21.18 43.10
CA GLY A 127 -11.33 20.09 43.94
C GLY A 127 -10.51 19.06 43.16
N LYS A 128 -9.81 19.49 42.11
CA LYS A 128 -9.06 18.59 41.21
C LYS A 128 -7.59 18.95 41.20
N GLN A 129 -6.76 17.92 41.21
CA GLN A 129 -5.34 18.00 40.94
C GLN A 129 -5.05 17.22 39.68
N TYR A 130 -4.39 17.90 38.76
CA TYR A 130 -3.95 17.36 37.49
C TYR A 130 -2.45 17.13 37.58
N LEU A 131 -2.04 15.87 37.65
CA LEU A 131 -0.64 15.48 37.51
C LEU A 131 -0.41 15.21 36.02
N ILE A 132 0.22 16.15 35.34
CA ILE A 132 0.67 15.97 33.96
C ILE A 132 1.92 15.09 34.04
N LEU A 133 1.79 13.81 33.64
CA LEU A 133 2.87 12.84 33.67
C LEU A 133 3.86 13.03 32.51
N GLY A 134 3.39 13.65 31.42
CA GLY A 134 4.15 13.91 30.21
C GLY A 134 3.26 13.97 28.97
N ALA A 135 3.85 13.73 27.80
CA ALA A 135 3.07 13.55 26.59
C ALA A 135 2.37 12.19 26.58
N ASN A 136 1.30 12.10 25.80
CA ASN A 136 0.61 10.85 25.52
C ASN A 136 1.62 9.75 25.11
N PRO A 137 1.51 8.50 25.60
CA PRO A 137 2.40 7.41 25.20
C PRO A 137 2.47 7.20 23.68
N LEU A 138 1.38 7.46 22.96
CA LEU A 138 1.34 7.39 21.49
C LEU A 138 2.24 8.44 20.82
N VAL A 139 2.51 9.59 21.44
CA VAL A 139 3.46 10.58 20.90
C VAL A 139 4.87 9.98 20.88
N VAL A 140 5.26 9.25 21.93
CA VAL A 140 6.55 8.57 21.99
C VAL A 140 6.65 7.51 20.91
N GLU A 141 5.60 6.70 20.71
CA GLU A 141 5.56 5.70 19.63
C GLU A 141 5.68 6.36 18.25
N VAL A 142 4.98 7.47 18.01
CA VAL A 142 5.08 8.21 16.73
C VAL A 142 6.48 8.77 16.53
N MET A 143 7.10 9.40 17.53
CA MET A 143 8.47 9.93 17.39
C MET A 143 9.50 8.83 17.17
N GLN A 144 9.31 7.65 17.79
CA GLN A 144 10.13 6.47 17.52
C GLN A 144 10.00 6.01 16.06
N ALA A 145 8.77 5.99 15.51
CA ALA A 145 8.54 5.66 14.11
C ALA A 145 9.19 6.68 13.17
N VAL A 146 9.02 7.98 13.43
CA VAL A 146 9.65 9.06 12.64
C VAL A 146 11.18 8.96 12.68
N SER A 147 11.76 8.74 13.86
CA SER A 147 13.21 8.56 14.06
C SER A 147 13.74 7.33 13.30
N ALA A 148 13.04 6.19 13.41
CA ALA A 148 13.41 4.98 12.70
C ALA A 148 13.34 5.18 11.18
N GLU A 149 12.30 5.87 10.71
CA GLU A 149 12.10 6.10 9.29
C GLU A 149 13.08 7.10 8.69
N LEU A 150 13.53 8.11 9.47
CA LEU A 150 14.65 8.96 9.06
C LEU A 150 15.93 8.15 8.80
N MET A 151 16.24 7.20 9.68
CA MET A 151 17.43 6.36 9.52
C MET A 151 17.28 5.38 8.36
N ASN A 152 16.08 4.82 8.14
CA ASN A 152 15.79 3.98 6.98
C ASN A 152 15.94 4.78 5.69
N TRP A 153 15.33 5.96 5.63
CA TRP A 153 15.40 6.89 4.51
C TRP A 153 16.85 7.25 4.19
N TYR A 154 17.67 7.57 5.19
CA TYR A 154 19.09 7.88 5.02
C TYR A 154 19.89 6.70 4.43
N ARG A 155 19.67 5.47 4.92
CA ARG A 155 20.40 4.28 4.46
C ARG A 155 20.16 3.96 2.98
N VAL A 156 19.00 4.32 2.44
CA VAL A 156 18.67 4.12 1.02
C VAL A 156 19.07 5.31 0.15
N GLN A 157 19.52 6.42 0.75
CA GLN A 157 19.99 7.56 -0.03
C GLN A 157 21.33 7.26 -0.70
N PRO A 158 21.50 7.67 -1.97
CA PRO A 158 22.75 7.50 -2.67
C PRO A 158 23.84 8.42 -2.10
N ASN A 159 25.09 7.93 -2.01
CA ASN A 159 26.26 8.70 -1.58
C ASN A 159 26.66 9.73 -2.66
N THR A 160 25.84 10.76 -2.76
CA THR A 160 25.98 11.90 -3.66
C THR A 160 26.64 13.06 -2.93
N ARG A 161 27.21 13.99 -3.70
CA ARG A 161 27.70 15.26 -3.17
C ARG A 161 26.65 15.99 -2.34
N GLU A 162 25.41 16.04 -2.82
CA GLU A 162 24.31 16.69 -2.11
C GLU A 162 24.06 16.07 -0.74
N LEU A 163 24.01 14.73 -0.64
CA LEU A 163 23.80 14.06 0.64
C LEU A 163 24.95 14.33 1.61
N ILE A 164 26.19 14.31 1.12
CA ILE A 164 27.38 14.54 1.95
C ILE A 164 27.45 16.00 2.43
N ASP A 165 27.21 16.96 1.55
CA ASP A 165 27.42 18.38 1.82
C ASP A 165 26.23 19.03 2.57
N GLN A 166 24.99 18.55 2.41
CA GLN A 166 23.79 19.18 3.01
C GLN A 166 23.50 18.69 4.43
N PRO A 167 23.10 19.54 5.39
CA PRO A 167 22.76 19.12 6.75
C PRO A 167 21.65 18.05 6.82
N ALA A 168 21.69 17.17 7.82
CA ALA A 168 20.70 16.10 8.04
C ALA A 168 19.27 16.63 8.16
N ARG A 169 19.08 17.86 8.66
CA ARG A 169 17.77 18.54 8.70
C ARG A 169 17.17 18.81 7.31
N VAL A 170 18.02 19.09 6.32
CA VAL A 170 17.57 19.19 4.92
C VAL A 170 17.11 17.84 4.41
N GLY A 171 17.82 16.77 4.79
CA GLY A 171 17.39 15.39 4.57
C GLY A 171 16.03 15.06 5.19
N LEU A 172 15.81 15.46 6.44
CA LEU A 172 14.51 15.28 7.10
C LEU A 172 13.38 16.02 6.38
N ALA A 173 13.62 17.26 5.92
CA ALA A 173 12.64 18.02 5.14
C ALA A 173 12.33 17.34 3.80
N ARG A 174 13.35 16.80 3.12
CA ARG A 174 13.18 15.99 1.89
C ARG A 174 12.36 14.74 2.18
N MET A 175 12.68 13.99 3.25
CA MET A 175 11.90 12.84 3.68
C MET A 175 10.43 13.20 3.91
N PHE A 176 10.13 14.29 4.60
CA PHE A 176 8.74 14.74 4.80
C PHE A 176 8.02 15.13 3.52
N SER A 177 8.73 15.69 2.53
CA SER A 177 8.14 15.96 1.21
C SER A 177 7.81 14.69 0.43
N GLU A 178 8.62 13.64 0.60
CA GLU A 178 8.44 12.33 -0.02
C GLU A 178 7.43 11.44 0.75
N ARG A 179 7.24 11.72 2.04
CA ARG A 179 6.41 10.96 2.98
C ARG A 179 5.38 11.86 3.68
N PRO A 180 4.35 12.34 2.93
CA PRO A 180 3.30 13.18 3.50
C PRO A 180 2.49 12.45 4.60
N ASP A 181 2.53 11.12 4.61
CA ASP A 181 1.95 10.30 5.65
C ASP A 181 2.61 10.46 7.00
N ILE A 182 3.94 10.53 7.05
CA ILE A 182 4.68 10.77 8.28
C ILE A 182 4.35 12.17 8.82
N VAL A 183 4.20 13.16 7.92
CA VAL A 183 3.75 14.51 8.29
C VAL A 183 2.35 14.48 8.91
N ALA A 184 1.43 13.68 8.35
CA ALA A 184 0.10 13.50 8.92
C ALA A 184 0.15 12.85 10.32
N LEU A 185 1.01 11.84 10.52
CA LEU A 185 1.22 11.20 11.82
C LEU A 185 1.74 12.18 12.87
N ILE A 186 2.73 13.01 12.53
CA ILE A 186 3.26 14.04 13.43
C ILE A 186 2.15 15.03 13.82
N ARG A 187 1.38 15.52 12.84
CA ARG A 187 0.24 16.42 13.10
C ARG A 187 -0.86 15.77 13.95
N MET A 188 -1.05 14.46 13.84
CA MET A 188 -1.97 13.72 14.71
C MET A 188 -1.41 13.63 16.13
N ALA A 189 -0.12 13.35 16.28
CA ALA A 189 0.56 13.31 17.57
C ALA A 189 0.51 14.67 18.29
N GLU A 190 0.69 15.78 17.57
CA GLU A 190 0.56 17.14 18.11
C GLU A 190 -0.84 17.46 18.65
N LYS A 191 -1.87 16.75 18.18
CA LYS A 191 -3.27 16.93 18.62
C LYS A 191 -3.68 15.98 19.74
N LEU A 192 -2.81 15.04 20.14
CA LEU A 192 -3.14 14.13 21.23
C LEU A 192 -3.15 14.89 22.57
N PRO A 193 -4.12 14.61 23.45
CA PRO A 193 -4.13 15.21 24.78
C PRO A 193 -2.92 14.72 25.58
N LEU A 194 -2.46 15.56 26.50
CA LEU A 194 -1.41 15.20 27.46
C LEU A 194 -1.82 13.97 28.29
N ASP A 195 -0.82 13.25 28.80
CA ASP A 195 -1.08 12.19 29.75
C ASP A 195 -1.27 12.81 31.14
N VAL A 196 -2.51 12.78 31.63
CA VAL A 196 -2.92 13.49 32.84
C VAL A 196 -3.61 12.52 33.79
N GLU A 197 -3.05 12.36 34.98
CA GLU A 197 -3.74 11.75 36.10
C GLU A 197 -4.55 12.82 36.83
N ILE A 198 -5.83 12.53 37.05
CA ILE A 198 -6.74 13.42 37.76
C ILE A 198 -7.00 12.79 39.13
N SER A 199 -6.60 13.49 40.19
CA SER A 199 -6.93 13.14 41.57
C SER A 199 -7.82 14.21 42.19
N ASN A 200 -8.61 13.80 43.19
CA ASN A 200 -9.42 14.74 43.96
C ASN A 200 -8.58 15.34 45.09
N VAL A 201 -8.70 16.65 45.29
CA VAL A 201 -8.11 17.37 46.41
C VAL A 201 -9.27 17.92 47.26
N PRO A 202 -9.19 17.86 48.59
CA PRO A 202 -10.20 18.48 49.45
C PRO A 202 -10.42 19.94 49.06
N ILE A 203 -11.69 20.27 48.78
CA ILE A 203 -12.13 21.64 48.54
C ILE A 203 -12.17 22.31 49.91
N ASP A 204 -11.22 23.20 50.16
CA ASP A 204 -11.15 23.97 51.39
C ASP A 204 -12.20 25.09 51.30
N ARG A 205 -13.44 24.78 51.70
CA ARG A 205 -14.54 25.75 51.70
C ARG A 205 -14.32 26.72 52.85
N PRO A 206 -14.32 28.05 52.61
CA PRO A 206 -14.27 29.00 53.70
C PRO A 206 -15.47 28.78 54.64
N ALA A 207 -15.24 28.72 55.96
CA ALA A 207 -16.29 28.37 56.93
C ALA A 207 -17.58 29.21 56.86
N PHE A 208 -17.48 30.45 56.34
CA PHE A 208 -18.66 31.30 56.14
C PHE A 208 -19.57 30.80 54.99
N VAL A 209 -18.99 30.17 53.95
CA VAL A 209 -19.73 29.63 52.80
C VAL A 209 -20.59 28.45 53.25
N GLU A 210 -20.01 27.52 54.01
CA GLU A 210 -20.73 26.38 54.59
C GLU A 210 -21.86 26.84 55.54
N ALA A 211 -21.62 27.89 56.33
CA ALA A 211 -22.63 28.45 57.23
C ALA A 211 -23.82 29.07 56.48
N VAL A 212 -23.57 29.73 55.35
CA VAL A 212 -24.63 30.32 54.51
C VAL A 212 -25.40 29.23 53.74
N GLU A 213 -24.70 28.24 53.18
CA GLU A 213 -25.31 27.09 52.49
C GLU A 213 -26.25 26.31 53.43
N LEU A 214 -25.82 26.05 54.67
CA LEU A 214 -26.64 25.42 55.71
C LEU A 214 -27.88 26.25 56.06
N ALA A 215 -27.72 27.57 56.22
CA ALA A 215 -28.83 28.46 56.54
C ALA A 215 -29.90 28.50 55.43
N ILE A 216 -29.47 28.46 54.16
CA ILE A 216 -30.36 28.40 52.99
C ILE A 216 -31.05 27.03 52.90
N GLY A 217 -30.31 25.95 53.16
CA GLY A 217 -30.83 24.57 53.15
C GLY A 217 -31.91 24.30 54.20
N LEU A 218 -31.92 25.05 55.31
CA LEU A 218 -32.92 24.94 56.39
C LEU A 218 -34.24 25.66 56.08
N ILE A 219 -34.32 26.45 55.01
CA ILE A 219 -35.55 27.12 54.58
C ILE A 219 -36.38 26.13 53.75
N PRO A 220 -37.56 25.67 54.23
CA PRO A 220 -38.38 24.71 53.48
C PRO A 220 -38.73 25.26 52.10
N VAL A 221 -38.80 24.40 51.08
CA VAL A 221 -39.01 24.74 49.66
C VAL A 221 -37.79 25.39 48.98
N VAL A 222 -37.16 26.40 49.59
CA VAL A 222 -35.95 27.04 49.03
C VAL A 222 -34.77 26.08 49.06
N GLY A 223 -34.54 25.39 50.17
CA GLY A 223 -33.50 24.36 50.29
C GLY A 223 -33.68 23.21 49.29
N ASN A 224 -34.91 22.79 49.01
CA ASN A 224 -35.17 21.73 48.02
C ASN A 224 -34.94 22.20 46.57
N ALA A 225 -35.28 23.46 46.26
CA ALA A 225 -35.06 24.04 44.93
C ALA A 225 -33.56 24.27 44.67
N VAL A 226 -32.84 24.73 45.69
CA VAL A 226 -31.38 24.89 45.68
C VAL A 226 -30.71 23.53 45.52
N ALA A 227 -31.03 22.55 46.37
CA ALA A 227 -30.47 21.20 46.28
C ALA A 227 -30.76 20.53 44.91
N ALA A 228 -31.95 20.75 44.34
CA ALA A 228 -32.28 20.26 43.01
C ALA A 228 -31.45 20.94 41.90
N TYR A 229 -31.26 22.26 42.00
CA TYR A 229 -30.43 23.03 41.08
C TYR A 229 -28.95 22.68 41.19
N GLU A 230 -28.42 22.52 42.39
CA GLU A 230 -27.05 22.15 42.71
C GLU A 230 -26.75 20.70 42.29
N ALA A 231 -27.68 19.77 42.54
CA ALA A 231 -27.58 18.40 42.03
C ALA A 231 -27.57 18.36 40.49
N TRP A 232 -28.40 19.18 39.85
CA TRP A 232 -28.52 19.26 38.39
C TRP A 232 -27.30 19.92 37.74
N SER A 233 -26.89 21.11 38.20
CA SER A 233 -25.75 21.87 37.68
C SER A 233 -24.41 21.22 38.03
N GLY A 234 -24.34 20.50 39.15
CA GLY A 234 -23.12 19.92 39.68
C GLY A 234 -22.18 20.92 40.34
N GLU A 235 -22.66 22.14 40.61
CA GLU A 235 -21.95 23.19 41.32
C GLU A 235 -22.86 23.70 42.47
N ASP A 236 -22.27 24.05 43.61
CA ASP A 236 -23.00 24.69 44.70
C ASP A 236 -23.38 26.15 44.35
N LEU A 237 -24.14 26.80 45.22
CA LEU A 237 -24.58 28.19 45.05
C LEU A 237 -23.43 29.21 44.87
N PHE A 238 -22.20 28.81 45.16
CA PHE A 238 -20.99 29.64 45.10
C PHE A 238 -20.02 29.19 43.99
N GLY A 239 -20.40 28.19 43.17
CA GLY A 239 -19.63 27.70 42.03
C GLY A 239 -18.60 26.62 42.36
N TYR A 240 -18.62 26.05 43.58
CA TYR A 240 -17.76 24.92 43.92
C TYR A 240 -18.34 23.62 43.38
N HIS A 241 -17.48 22.76 42.81
CA HIS A 241 -17.93 21.55 42.17
C HIS A 241 -18.36 20.49 43.20
N LEU A 242 -19.58 19.99 43.06
CA LEU A 242 -20.13 18.96 43.93
C LEU A 242 -19.68 17.58 43.44
N SER A 243 -19.15 16.75 44.34
CA SER A 243 -18.77 15.36 44.04
C SER A 243 -19.99 14.53 43.65
N ASP A 244 -19.79 13.42 42.93
CA ASP A 244 -20.89 12.51 42.55
C ASP A 244 -21.66 11.97 43.76
N VAL A 245 -21.01 11.91 44.93
CA VAL A 245 -21.64 11.54 46.20
C VAL A 245 -22.49 12.68 46.73
N GLU A 246 -21.99 13.92 46.77
CA GLU A 246 -22.76 15.09 47.19
C GLU A 246 -23.93 15.36 46.25
N ARG A 247 -23.71 15.34 44.93
CA ARG A 247 -24.77 15.42 43.92
C ARG A 247 -25.75 14.27 44.03
N GLY A 248 -25.27 13.07 44.35
CA GLY A 248 -26.10 11.90 44.56
C GLY A 248 -26.94 12.01 45.83
N VAL A 249 -26.40 12.55 46.91
CA VAL A 249 -27.11 12.82 48.18
C VAL A 249 -28.12 13.95 47.99
N LEU A 250 -27.76 15.04 47.33
CA LEU A 250 -28.66 16.14 46.98
C LEU A 250 -29.76 15.68 46.02
N ALA A 251 -29.40 14.97 44.93
CA ALA A 251 -30.38 14.39 44.00
C ALA A 251 -31.27 13.35 44.69
N ALA A 252 -30.74 12.48 45.55
CA ALA A 252 -31.52 11.46 46.27
C ALA A 252 -32.42 12.08 47.35
N SER A 253 -31.96 13.14 48.01
CA SER A 253 -32.77 13.94 48.94
C SER A 253 -33.96 14.61 48.25
N VAL A 254 -33.82 14.86 46.94
CA VAL A 254 -34.86 15.41 46.06
C VAL A 254 -35.70 14.32 45.36
N LEU A 255 -35.10 13.19 44.97
CA LEU A 255 -35.69 12.24 43.99
C LEU A 255 -36.14 10.90 44.52
N LEU A 256 -35.81 10.47 45.75
CA LEU A 256 -36.34 9.28 46.47
C LEU A 256 -35.23 8.46 47.17
N PRO A 257 -35.58 7.69 48.22
CA PRO A 257 -34.87 6.48 48.61
C PRO A 257 -34.86 5.46 47.43
N VAL A 258 -33.70 4.85 47.17
CA VAL A 258 -33.47 3.59 46.40
C VAL A 258 -33.02 3.72 44.91
N ALA A 259 -31.68 3.68 44.73
CA ALA A 259 -30.81 2.92 43.79
C ALA A 259 -31.22 2.69 42.30
N GLY A 260 -30.34 2.50 41.29
CA GLY A 260 -28.89 2.33 41.18
C GLY A 260 -28.50 1.41 39.99
N ARG A 261 -27.66 1.91 39.04
CA ARG A 261 -26.54 1.30 38.23
C ARG A 261 -26.64 -0.13 37.60
N LEU A 262 -26.12 -0.52 36.40
CA LEU A 262 -24.73 -0.64 35.84
C LEU A 262 -24.80 -1.26 34.39
N VAL A 263 -24.04 -0.84 33.35
CA VAL A 263 -22.69 -1.26 32.80
C VAL A 263 -22.62 -2.39 31.72
N LYS A 264 -21.73 -2.16 30.72
CA LYS A 264 -21.30 -3.04 29.58
C LYS A 264 -19.81 -3.42 29.70
N GLY A 265 -19.36 -4.46 28.97
CA GLY A 265 -17.94 -4.85 28.80
C GLY A 265 -17.51 -5.07 27.32
N GLY A 266 -16.29 -5.61 27.12
CA GLY A 266 -15.83 -6.25 25.86
C GLY A 266 -14.30 -6.18 25.54
N ARG A 267 -13.79 -7.08 24.67
CA ARG A 267 -12.77 -6.85 23.57
C ARG A 267 -12.22 -8.12 22.85
N ALA A 268 -11.82 -7.97 21.56
CA ALA A 268 -10.73 -8.68 20.83
C ALA A 268 -10.37 -8.05 19.43
N LEU A 269 -9.14 -8.27 18.92
CA LEU A 269 -8.41 -7.53 17.83
C LEU A 269 -7.91 -8.39 16.63
N TYR A 270 -7.39 -7.72 15.57
CA TYR A 270 -6.94 -8.20 14.22
C TYR A 270 -5.42 -7.93 13.99
N THR A 271 -4.73 -8.67 13.10
CA THR A 271 -3.25 -8.80 12.98
C THR A 271 -2.61 -8.18 11.71
N GLU A 272 -2.13 -6.92 11.73
CA GLU A 272 -0.75 -6.37 11.76
C GLU A 272 0.42 -7.03 10.96
N ALA A 273 0.54 -8.35 10.83
CA ALA A 273 1.83 -8.97 10.47
C ALA A 273 2.24 -8.89 8.97
N ARG A 274 1.29 -8.95 8.03
CA ARG A 274 1.58 -9.01 6.58
C ARG A 274 1.93 -7.67 5.97
N LEU A 275 1.26 -6.62 6.45
CA LEU A 275 1.56 -5.27 6.02
C LEU A 275 2.99 -4.89 6.47
N VAL A 276 3.41 -5.36 7.64
CA VAL A 276 4.77 -5.18 8.17
C VAL A 276 5.85 -5.84 7.32
N SER A 277 5.58 -7.01 6.71
CA SER A 277 6.58 -7.73 5.91
C SER A 277 6.73 -7.18 4.48
N MET A 278 5.65 -6.68 3.86
CA MET A 278 5.67 -6.19 2.47
C MET A 278 5.95 -4.69 2.35
N TYR A 279 5.54 -3.90 3.36
CA TYR A 279 5.60 -2.43 3.32
C TYR A 279 6.42 -1.84 4.49
N GLY A 280 7.10 -2.68 5.29
CA GLY A 280 7.83 -2.28 6.49
C GLY A 280 6.93 -2.10 7.72
N ARG A 281 7.53 -1.97 8.92
CA ARG A 281 6.84 -1.88 10.23
C ARG A 281 5.69 -0.85 10.27
N ASP A 282 5.70 0.17 9.43
CA ASP A 282 4.69 1.23 9.38
C ASP A 282 3.33 0.78 8.82
N ALA A 283 3.27 -0.29 8.03
CA ALA A 283 1.99 -0.67 7.42
C ALA A 283 1.05 -1.45 8.37
N ALA A 284 1.54 -1.92 9.53
CA ALA A 284 0.66 -2.31 10.65
C ALA A 284 -0.12 -1.11 11.20
N ALA A 285 0.52 0.05 11.31
CA ALA A 285 -0.15 1.29 11.71
C ALA A 285 -1.17 1.72 10.65
N TRP A 286 -0.83 1.60 9.36
CA TRP A 286 -1.78 1.82 8.26
C TRP A 286 -2.92 0.81 8.21
N SER A 287 -2.70 -0.47 8.52
CA SER A 287 -3.76 -1.47 8.67
C SER A 287 -4.76 -1.08 9.75
N ARG A 288 -4.25 -0.61 10.91
CA ARG A 288 -5.09 -0.12 12.01
C ARG A 288 -5.91 1.09 11.58
N VAL A 289 -5.33 2.01 10.80
CA VAL A 289 -5.97 3.25 10.33
C VAL A 289 -6.95 3.00 9.18
N LEU A 290 -6.59 2.22 8.16
CA LEU A 290 -7.47 1.83 7.05
C LEU A 290 -8.59 0.90 7.52
N GLY A 291 -8.28 -0.03 8.42
CA GLY A 291 -9.28 -0.79 9.16
C GLY A 291 -10.18 0.12 10.00
N ALA A 292 -9.66 1.20 10.60
CA ALA A 292 -10.49 2.21 11.30
C ALA A 292 -11.35 3.05 10.32
N GLY A 293 -10.87 3.29 9.09
CA GLY A 293 -11.61 3.97 8.03
C GLY A 293 -12.77 3.14 7.46
N ALA A 294 -12.54 1.84 7.21
CA ALA A 294 -13.59 0.89 6.83
C ALA A 294 -14.59 0.68 7.98
N ARG A 295 -14.11 0.54 9.23
CA ARG A 295 -14.94 0.55 10.46
C ARG A 295 -15.76 1.83 10.56
N GLY A 296 -15.18 2.99 10.22
CA GLY A 296 -15.81 4.30 10.30
C GLY A 296 -16.96 4.55 9.32
N SER A 297 -17.12 3.77 8.25
CA SER A 297 -18.25 3.92 7.31
C SER A 297 -19.52 3.24 7.83
N ALA A 298 -19.42 1.96 8.23
CA ALA A 298 -20.50 1.21 8.86
C ALA A 298 -20.87 1.77 10.24
N GLN A 299 -19.87 2.26 10.98
CA GLN A 299 -20.06 2.90 12.29
C GLN A 299 -20.67 4.30 12.16
N ARG A 300 -20.40 5.05 11.08
CA ARG A 300 -21.07 6.34 10.80
C ARG A 300 -22.57 6.19 10.58
N GLN A 301 -23.02 5.15 9.86
CA GLN A 301 -24.44 4.91 9.63
C GLN A 301 -25.16 4.52 10.94
N ALA A 302 -24.54 3.65 11.75
CA ALA A 302 -25.08 3.27 13.06
C ALA A 302 -25.07 4.45 14.06
N LEU A 303 -24.03 5.29 14.07
CA LEU A 303 -23.96 6.53 14.86
C LEU A 303 -24.99 7.56 14.39
N ALA A 304 -25.27 7.67 13.09
CA ALA A 304 -26.30 8.54 12.56
C ALA A 304 -27.70 8.10 13.00
N THR A 305 -27.99 6.78 13.00
CA THR A 305 -29.26 6.23 13.51
C THR A 305 -29.43 6.48 15.01
N VAL A 306 -28.39 6.26 15.81
CA VAL A 306 -28.42 6.55 17.26
C VAL A 306 -28.53 8.05 17.54
N GLY A 307 -27.82 8.90 16.78
CA GLY A 307 -27.92 10.37 16.89
C GLY A 307 -29.29 10.92 16.46
N LYS A 308 -29.95 10.28 15.49
CA LYS A 308 -31.33 10.60 15.11
C LYS A 308 -32.31 10.26 16.24
N ALA A 309 -32.14 9.11 16.89
CA ALA A 309 -32.93 8.73 18.05
C ALA A 309 -32.70 9.67 19.26
N ASP A 310 -31.45 10.08 19.53
CA ASP A 310 -31.13 11.04 20.60
C ASP A 310 -31.76 12.41 20.35
N ARG A 311 -31.69 12.94 19.12
CA ARG A 311 -32.36 14.21 18.79
C ARG A 311 -33.86 14.15 18.97
N LEU A 312 -34.51 13.07 18.53
CA LEU A 312 -35.96 12.93 18.68
C LEU A 312 -36.37 12.77 20.14
N LEU A 313 -35.57 12.07 20.94
CA LEU A 313 -35.78 12.00 22.39
C LEU A 313 -35.64 13.38 23.05
N ARG A 314 -34.64 14.19 22.66
CA ARG A 314 -34.42 15.55 23.20
C ARG A 314 -35.50 16.54 22.80
N VAL A 315 -35.99 16.47 21.56
CA VAL A 315 -36.93 17.46 20.99
C VAL A 315 -38.39 17.07 21.26
N GLU A 316 -38.75 15.81 21.05
CA GLU A 316 -40.16 15.38 21.07
C GLU A 316 -40.54 14.67 22.38
N ARG A 317 -39.58 14.39 23.26
CA ARG A 317 -39.73 13.63 24.52
C ARG A 317 -40.42 12.25 24.35
N LYS A 318 -40.55 11.77 23.11
CA LYS A 318 -41.18 10.51 22.75
C LYS A 318 -40.34 9.84 21.67
N LEU A 319 -40.20 8.52 21.77
CA LEU A 319 -39.59 7.70 20.73
C LEU A 319 -40.69 6.84 20.10
N SER A 320 -40.77 6.83 18.77
CA SER A 320 -41.63 5.89 18.05
C SER A 320 -41.02 4.49 18.07
N GLY A 321 -41.88 3.45 18.10
CA GLY A 321 -41.42 2.06 18.19
C GLY A 321 -40.49 1.62 17.05
N SER A 322 -40.62 2.21 15.85
CA SER A 322 -39.72 1.95 14.72
C SER A 322 -38.31 2.49 14.96
N ILE A 323 -38.18 3.69 15.53
CA ILE A 323 -36.88 4.34 15.79
C ILE A 323 -36.18 3.68 16.97
N VAL A 324 -36.92 3.24 17.99
CA VAL A 324 -36.37 2.41 19.07
C VAL A 324 -35.82 1.11 18.50
N LYS A 325 -36.55 0.44 17.61
CA LYS A 325 -36.10 -0.81 16.99
C LYS A 325 -34.85 -0.61 16.14
N GLU A 326 -34.80 0.43 15.31
CA GLU A 326 -33.62 0.80 14.51
C GLU A 326 -32.40 1.13 15.37
N ALA A 327 -32.58 1.89 16.47
CA ALA A 327 -31.50 2.21 17.39
C ALA A 327 -31.04 0.97 18.18
N VAL A 328 -31.97 0.13 18.65
CA VAL A 328 -31.66 -1.14 19.34
C VAL A 328 -30.95 -2.12 18.42
N ASP A 329 -31.27 -2.15 17.12
CA ASP A 329 -30.56 -2.98 16.14
C ASP A 329 -29.17 -2.41 15.78
N ALA A 330 -28.98 -1.08 15.86
CA ALA A 330 -27.72 -0.40 15.62
C ALA A 330 -26.72 -0.52 16.81
N VAL A 331 -27.21 -0.57 18.05
CA VAL A 331 -26.38 -0.61 19.27
C VAL A 331 -25.48 -1.86 19.36
N PRO A 332 -25.94 -3.09 19.05
CA PRO A 332 -25.08 -4.27 18.95
C PRO A 332 -24.03 -4.15 17.85
N ARG A 333 -24.31 -3.44 16.75
CA ARG A 333 -23.33 -3.21 15.67
C ARG A 333 -22.23 -2.23 16.11
N LEU A 334 -22.57 -1.26 16.94
CA LEU A 334 -21.62 -0.36 17.62
C LEU A 334 -20.82 -1.08 18.71
N ALA A 335 -21.45 -1.96 19.50
CA ALA A 335 -20.83 -2.66 20.62
C ALA A 335 -19.97 -3.87 20.20
N LYS A 336 -20.34 -4.58 19.13
CA LYS A 336 -19.61 -5.75 18.63
C LYS A 336 -18.48 -5.40 17.66
N GLY A 337 -18.36 -4.13 17.24
CA GLY A 337 -17.42 -3.70 16.20
C GLY A 337 -17.65 -4.52 14.93
N GLY A 338 -18.66 -4.16 14.14
CA GLY A 338 -19.14 -4.92 12.98
C GLY A 338 -18.06 -5.58 12.12
N ALA A 339 -17.71 -6.81 12.48
CA ALA A 339 -17.03 -7.75 11.63
C ALA A 339 -18.09 -8.78 11.23
N ALA A 340 -18.51 -8.76 9.97
CA ALA A 340 -18.70 -10.03 9.31
C ALA A 340 -17.37 -10.77 9.49
N LYS A 341 -17.42 -11.98 10.05
CA LYS A 341 -16.24 -12.84 10.13
C LYS A 341 -15.74 -13.06 8.70
N LEU A 342 -14.81 -12.23 8.24
CA LEU A 342 -13.84 -12.66 7.24
C LEU A 342 -13.10 -13.81 7.93
N THR A 343 -13.41 -15.02 7.50
CA THR A 343 -12.80 -16.27 7.91
C THR A 343 -11.29 -16.18 7.61
N THR A 344 -10.53 -15.55 8.50
CA THR A 344 -9.07 -15.45 8.44
C THR A 344 -8.38 -16.71 8.97
N THR A 345 -9.14 -17.76 9.32
CA THR A 345 -8.58 -19.11 9.33
C THR A 345 -8.32 -19.50 7.89
N VAL A 346 -7.11 -19.21 7.40
CA VAL A 346 -6.55 -19.89 6.25
C VAL A 346 -6.76 -21.39 6.50
N ASP A 347 -7.57 -22.05 5.67
CA ASP A 347 -7.89 -23.47 5.83
C ASP A 347 -6.57 -24.24 5.98
N SER A 348 -6.46 -25.16 6.94
CA SER A 348 -5.26 -25.97 7.13
C SER A 348 -4.88 -26.74 5.86
N ALA A 349 -5.85 -26.99 4.98
CA ALA A 349 -5.64 -27.48 3.63
C ALA A 349 -4.78 -26.53 2.77
N VAL A 350 -5.04 -25.22 2.80
CA VAL A 350 -4.25 -24.20 2.08
C VAL A 350 -2.81 -24.17 2.59
N VAL A 351 -2.62 -24.16 3.91
CA VAL A 351 -1.28 -24.17 4.52
C VAL A 351 -0.49 -25.43 4.15
N THR A 352 -1.16 -26.59 4.13
CA THR A 352 -0.55 -27.88 3.78
C THR A 352 -0.14 -27.90 2.31
N VAL A 353 -1.07 -27.56 1.41
CA VAL A 353 -0.79 -27.50 -0.04
C VAL A 353 0.32 -26.50 -0.32
N PHE A 354 0.32 -25.33 0.33
CA PHE A 354 1.37 -24.34 0.13
C PHE A 354 2.73 -24.82 0.64
N ARG A 355 2.79 -25.49 1.79
CA ARG A 355 4.02 -26.12 2.30
C ARG A 355 4.58 -27.14 1.31
N GLU A 356 3.73 -27.99 0.75
CA GLU A 356 4.17 -28.98 -0.24
C GLU A 356 4.64 -28.31 -1.54
N LEU A 357 3.94 -27.27 -2.00
CA LEU A 357 4.30 -26.51 -3.18
C LEU A 357 5.64 -25.78 -3.01
N THR A 358 5.89 -25.17 -1.84
CA THR A 358 7.17 -24.50 -1.55
C THR A 358 8.33 -25.48 -1.35
N GLN A 359 8.06 -26.72 -0.93
CA GLN A 359 9.05 -27.80 -0.91
C GLN A 359 9.40 -28.27 -2.33
N ALA A 360 8.39 -28.47 -3.19
CA ALA A 360 8.59 -28.90 -4.57
C ALA A 360 9.19 -27.78 -5.47
N HIS A 361 8.80 -26.53 -5.21
CA HIS A 361 9.16 -25.34 -5.96
C HIS A 361 9.66 -24.26 -4.99
N PRO A 362 10.97 -24.25 -4.64
CA PRO A 362 11.53 -23.32 -3.67
C PRO A 362 11.32 -21.83 -4.00
N THR A 363 11.05 -21.50 -5.25
CA THR A 363 10.81 -20.14 -5.73
C THR A 363 9.48 -19.57 -5.21
N LEU A 364 8.55 -20.42 -4.77
CA LEU A 364 7.30 -19.99 -4.12
C LEU A 364 7.50 -19.56 -2.65
N LYS A 365 8.69 -19.78 -2.05
CA LYS A 365 8.95 -19.39 -0.65
C LYS A 365 8.87 -17.88 -0.41
N VAL A 366 8.92 -17.08 -1.48
CA VAL A 366 8.74 -15.63 -1.43
C VAL A 366 7.27 -15.22 -1.33
N LEU A 367 6.34 -16.15 -1.62
CA LEU A 367 4.92 -15.95 -1.45
C LEU A 367 4.51 -16.26 -0.01
N ASP A 368 3.41 -15.67 0.43
CA ASP A 368 2.80 -15.99 1.71
C ASP A 368 1.47 -16.74 1.53
N GLU A 369 0.93 -17.25 2.63
CA GLU A 369 -0.52 -17.47 2.77
C GLU A 369 -1.24 -16.17 2.36
N HIS A 370 -2.52 -16.08 2.07
CA HIS A 370 -3.09 -14.89 1.41
C HIS A 370 -2.60 -14.59 -0.03
N ALA A 371 -1.31 -14.58 -0.40
CA ALA A 371 -0.93 -14.56 -1.82
C ALA A 371 -1.49 -15.82 -2.48
N ILE A 372 -1.29 -16.98 -1.84
CA ILE A 372 -1.95 -18.23 -2.23
C ILE A 372 -3.47 -18.14 -2.10
N GLY A 373 -3.98 -17.40 -1.11
CA GLY A 373 -5.42 -17.14 -0.99
C GLY A 373 -5.99 -16.42 -2.21
N ARG A 374 -5.28 -15.40 -2.74
CA ARG A 374 -5.63 -14.68 -3.96
C ARG A 374 -5.53 -15.57 -5.20
N VAL A 375 -4.49 -16.40 -5.27
CA VAL A 375 -4.38 -17.43 -6.32
C VAL A 375 -5.61 -18.31 -6.34
N LEU A 376 -5.96 -18.93 -5.20
CA LEU A 376 -7.12 -19.82 -5.11
C LEU A 376 -8.45 -19.10 -5.37
N ALA A 377 -8.55 -17.81 -5.03
CA ALA A 377 -9.74 -17.00 -5.27
C ALA A 377 -10.06 -16.79 -6.77
N ARG A 378 -9.11 -17.04 -7.68
CA ARG A 378 -9.38 -17.05 -9.13
C ARG A 378 -10.20 -18.26 -9.59
N GLY A 379 -10.46 -19.22 -8.70
CA GLY A 379 -11.29 -20.38 -9.00
C GLY A 379 -10.51 -21.51 -9.71
N PRO A 380 -11.21 -22.56 -10.16
CA PRO A 380 -10.60 -23.84 -10.51
C PRO A 380 -9.96 -23.89 -11.90
N ASN A 381 -9.95 -22.78 -12.64
CA ASN A 381 -9.32 -22.74 -13.94
C ASN A 381 -7.79 -22.69 -13.78
N ALA A 382 -7.11 -23.76 -14.22
CA ALA A 382 -5.66 -23.87 -14.12
C ALA A 382 -4.92 -22.71 -14.81
N ASP A 383 -5.43 -22.16 -15.91
CA ASP A 383 -4.79 -21.03 -16.60
C ASP A 383 -4.85 -19.75 -15.76
N HIS A 384 -5.98 -19.49 -15.09
CA HIS A 384 -6.13 -18.35 -14.18
C HIS A 384 -5.26 -18.50 -12.93
N LEU A 385 -5.21 -19.71 -12.36
CA LEU A 385 -4.32 -20.01 -11.23
C LEU A 385 -2.85 -19.73 -11.59
N LYS A 386 -2.41 -20.17 -12.78
CA LYS A 386 -1.04 -19.92 -13.26
C LYS A 386 -0.76 -18.43 -13.49
N GLY A 387 -1.73 -17.71 -14.09
CA GLY A 387 -1.64 -16.26 -14.29
C GLY A 387 -1.46 -15.54 -12.95
N GLN A 388 -2.31 -15.84 -11.96
CA GLN A 388 -2.21 -15.22 -10.64
C GLN A 388 -0.89 -15.58 -9.94
N VAL A 389 -0.40 -16.83 -10.03
CA VAL A 389 0.91 -17.18 -9.45
C VAL A 389 2.03 -16.31 -10.05
N LEU A 390 1.97 -15.99 -11.34
CA LEU A 390 2.95 -15.08 -11.95
C LEU A 390 2.80 -13.64 -11.45
N GLU A 391 1.56 -13.14 -11.28
CA GLU A 391 1.28 -11.84 -10.66
C GLU A 391 1.90 -11.74 -9.26
N GLU A 392 1.67 -12.74 -8.41
CA GLU A 392 2.19 -12.77 -7.05
C GLU A 392 3.73 -12.87 -7.02
N LEU A 393 4.31 -13.66 -7.92
CA LEU A 393 5.77 -13.78 -8.02
C LEU A 393 6.41 -12.47 -8.49
N ILE A 394 5.80 -11.75 -9.45
CA ILE A 394 6.36 -10.48 -9.89
C ILE A 394 6.18 -9.39 -8.83
N GLU A 395 5.05 -9.34 -8.13
CA GLU A 395 4.83 -8.43 -7.00
C GLU A 395 5.93 -8.63 -5.94
N SER A 396 6.17 -9.89 -5.54
CA SER A 396 7.19 -10.24 -4.54
C SER A 396 8.62 -9.85 -4.97
N ARG A 397 8.87 -9.73 -6.27
CA ARG A 397 10.17 -9.31 -6.83
C ARG A 397 10.27 -7.80 -6.96
N ILE A 398 9.24 -7.14 -7.49
CA ILE A 398 9.26 -5.72 -7.83
C ILE A 398 9.09 -4.84 -6.60
N VAL A 399 8.21 -5.20 -5.66
CA VAL A 399 7.96 -4.38 -4.46
C VAL A 399 9.26 -4.13 -3.67
N PRO A 400 10.11 -5.14 -3.38
CA PRO A 400 11.42 -4.89 -2.77
C PRO A 400 12.33 -4.02 -3.63
N TRP A 401 12.30 -4.13 -4.96
CA TRP A 401 13.12 -3.31 -5.83
C TRP A 401 12.76 -1.83 -5.74
N LEU A 402 11.48 -1.49 -5.58
CA LEU A 402 11.02 -0.10 -5.43
C LEU A 402 11.51 0.58 -4.14
N SER A 403 11.96 -0.20 -3.15
CA SER A 403 12.62 0.35 -1.95
C SER A 403 14.05 0.81 -2.20
N SER A 404 14.61 0.49 -3.37
CA SER A 404 16.00 0.73 -3.74
C SER A 404 16.10 1.61 -4.99
N ARG A 405 17.13 2.45 -5.07
CA ARG A 405 17.41 3.26 -6.27
C ARG A 405 17.68 2.37 -7.48
N GLU A 406 18.33 1.23 -7.24
CA GLU A 406 18.64 0.20 -8.22
C GLU A 406 17.39 -0.30 -8.93
N GLY A 407 16.26 -0.42 -8.24
CA GLY A 407 15.01 -0.89 -8.84
C GLY A 407 14.52 0.00 -9.99
N GLY A 408 14.59 1.33 -9.81
CA GLY A 408 14.22 2.28 -10.87
C GLY A 408 15.10 2.11 -12.12
N PHE A 409 16.42 1.97 -11.93
CA PHE A 409 17.34 1.67 -13.03
C PHE A 409 17.10 0.28 -13.63
N ALA A 410 16.87 -0.74 -12.81
CA ALA A 410 16.61 -2.12 -13.27
C ALA A 410 15.40 -2.17 -14.20
N LEU A 411 14.39 -1.34 -13.95
CA LEU A 411 13.18 -1.21 -14.76
C LEU A 411 13.30 -0.16 -15.86
N GLY A 412 14.37 0.64 -15.89
CA GLY A 412 14.55 1.74 -16.82
C GLY A 412 13.50 2.84 -16.68
N ILE A 413 12.95 3.00 -15.48
CA ILE A 413 11.92 3.99 -15.18
C ILE A 413 12.59 5.17 -14.48
N THR A 414 12.42 6.36 -15.07
CA THR A 414 12.87 7.62 -14.44
C THR A 414 11.72 8.27 -13.71
N VAL A 415 11.94 8.59 -12.45
CA VAL A 415 10.97 9.21 -11.55
C VAL A 415 11.42 10.64 -11.27
N PRO A 416 10.54 11.65 -11.37
CA PRO A 416 10.90 13.01 -10.99
C PRO A 416 11.42 13.07 -9.54
N ALA A 417 12.35 14.00 -9.27
CA ALA A 417 12.89 14.20 -7.93
C ALA A 417 11.76 14.47 -6.90
N GLY A 418 11.86 13.86 -5.72
CA GLY A 418 10.86 13.97 -4.66
C GLY A 418 9.58 13.15 -4.88
N LYS A 419 9.49 12.35 -5.95
CA LYS A 419 8.37 11.42 -6.18
C LYS A 419 8.80 9.97 -5.93
N LYS A 420 7.85 9.15 -5.46
CA LYS A 420 8.06 7.74 -5.16
C LYS A 420 7.24 6.87 -6.10
N LEU A 421 7.85 5.80 -6.63
CA LEU A 421 7.12 4.76 -7.34
C LEU A 421 6.40 3.84 -6.34
N GLU A 422 5.15 3.56 -6.64
CA GLU A 422 4.27 2.65 -5.92
C GLU A 422 3.88 1.51 -6.88
N PHE A 423 3.96 0.27 -6.39
CA PHE A 423 3.37 -0.88 -7.09
C PHE A 423 1.92 -1.02 -6.66
N VAL A 424 1.02 -1.10 -7.63
CA VAL A 424 -0.41 -1.35 -7.42
C VAL A 424 -0.74 -2.73 -7.98
N PRO A 425 -1.09 -3.71 -7.11
CA PRO A 425 -1.50 -5.06 -7.54
C PRO A 425 -2.69 -5.03 -8.50
N GLY A 426 -2.69 -5.91 -9.51
CA GLY A 426 -3.69 -5.91 -10.58
C GLY A 426 -5.12 -6.05 -10.09
N HIS A 427 -5.35 -6.93 -9.10
CA HIS A 427 -6.68 -7.12 -8.50
C HIS A 427 -7.29 -5.85 -7.85
N LEU A 428 -6.48 -4.83 -7.56
CA LEU A 428 -6.94 -3.54 -7.04
C LEU A 428 -7.22 -2.51 -8.14
N VAL A 429 -6.73 -2.73 -9.35
CA VAL A 429 -6.78 -1.78 -10.47
C VAL A 429 -7.97 -2.09 -11.37
N ARG A 430 -9.01 -1.26 -11.28
CA ARG A 430 -10.23 -1.42 -12.08
C ARG A 430 -10.52 -0.17 -12.90
N ASP A 431 -11.16 -0.33 -14.05
CA ASP A 431 -11.70 0.79 -14.81
C ASP A 431 -12.97 1.36 -14.15
N SER A 432 -13.53 2.41 -14.76
CA SER A 432 -14.80 2.99 -14.29
C SER A 432 -15.97 2.02 -14.36
N ALA A 433 -15.89 0.99 -15.21
CA ALA A 433 -16.91 -0.04 -15.39
C ALA A 433 -16.68 -1.28 -14.50
N GLY A 434 -15.66 -1.29 -13.66
CA GLY A 434 -15.36 -2.40 -12.74
C GLY A 434 -14.37 -3.42 -13.27
N HIS A 435 -13.98 -3.39 -14.54
CA HIS A 435 -13.09 -4.40 -15.11
C HIS A 435 -11.65 -4.21 -14.63
N GLN A 436 -10.97 -5.32 -14.33
CA GLN A 436 -9.53 -5.29 -14.11
C GLN A 436 -8.82 -4.78 -15.37
N ILE A 437 -7.90 -3.82 -15.20
CA ILE A 437 -7.19 -3.19 -16.33
C ILE A 437 -5.91 -3.95 -16.67
N SER A 438 -5.16 -4.36 -15.65
CA SER A 438 -3.81 -4.93 -15.79
C SER A 438 -3.52 -5.87 -14.63
N ASP A 439 -2.49 -6.71 -14.75
CA ASP A 439 -2.01 -7.56 -13.67
C ASP A 439 -1.13 -6.79 -12.67
N GLY A 440 -0.69 -5.58 -13.00
CA GLY A 440 -0.08 -4.67 -12.04
C GLY A 440 0.37 -3.36 -12.66
N LEU A 441 0.41 -2.31 -11.85
CA LEU A 441 0.88 -0.99 -12.28
C LEU A 441 2.05 -0.50 -11.44
N LEU A 442 3.01 0.20 -12.06
CA LEU A 442 3.88 1.15 -11.36
C LEU A 442 3.38 2.55 -11.62
N ALA A 443 3.20 3.30 -10.56
CA ALA A 443 2.77 4.69 -10.66
C ALA A 443 3.42 5.57 -9.61
N TYR A 444 3.39 6.87 -9.84
CA TYR A 444 3.72 7.87 -8.83
C TYR A 444 2.68 8.97 -8.82
N ARG A 445 2.51 9.63 -7.68
CA ARG A 445 1.51 10.69 -7.51
C ARG A 445 2.04 12.04 -7.97
N ASP A 446 1.24 12.73 -8.78
CA ASP A 446 1.50 14.12 -9.14
C ASP A 446 0.27 14.99 -8.89
N GLY A 447 0.24 15.61 -7.71
CA GLY A 447 -0.96 16.25 -7.18
C GLY A 447 -2.07 15.22 -6.96
N GLU A 448 -3.23 15.46 -7.55
CA GLU A 448 -4.38 14.55 -7.51
C GLU A 448 -4.34 13.46 -8.60
N LYS A 449 -3.36 13.53 -9.51
CA LYS A 449 -3.23 12.58 -10.61
C LYS A 449 -2.28 11.45 -10.25
N LEU A 450 -2.55 10.30 -10.83
CA LEU A 450 -1.67 9.13 -10.77
C LEU A 450 -0.97 8.96 -12.12
N VAL A 451 0.34 9.17 -12.17
CA VAL A 451 1.13 9.01 -13.39
C VAL A 451 1.59 7.56 -13.50
N ILE A 452 1.13 6.85 -14.53
CA ILE A 452 1.45 5.44 -14.72
C ILE A 452 2.79 5.34 -15.45
N ALA A 453 3.80 4.86 -14.71
CA ALA A 453 5.16 4.70 -15.19
C ALA A 453 5.38 3.35 -15.88
N ALA A 454 4.69 2.29 -15.41
CA ALA A 454 4.69 1.00 -16.08
C ALA A 454 3.41 0.19 -15.87
N VAL A 455 3.18 -0.75 -16.78
CA VAL A 455 2.07 -1.72 -16.79
C VAL A 455 2.66 -3.12 -16.89
N PHE A 456 2.18 -4.06 -16.09
CA PHE A 456 2.62 -5.46 -16.08
C PHE A 456 1.51 -6.38 -16.55
N GLU A 457 1.82 -7.25 -17.51
CA GLU A 457 0.89 -8.25 -18.03
C GLU A 457 1.50 -9.65 -17.93
N ALA A 458 0.89 -10.52 -17.13
CA ALA A 458 1.38 -11.85 -16.83
C ALA A 458 0.78 -12.91 -17.74
N LYS A 459 1.65 -13.70 -18.39
CA LYS A 459 1.22 -14.78 -19.30
C LYS A 459 1.92 -16.09 -18.98
N ALA A 460 1.12 -17.09 -18.61
CA ALA A 460 1.58 -18.39 -18.11
C ALA A 460 2.28 -19.30 -19.14
N GLY A 461 2.20 -19.00 -20.43
CA GLY A 461 2.72 -19.87 -21.48
C GLY A 461 2.87 -19.22 -22.84
N LYS A 462 3.41 -19.98 -23.80
CA LYS A 462 3.70 -19.50 -25.17
C LYS A 462 2.47 -19.02 -25.92
N ASN A 463 1.31 -19.66 -25.73
CA ASN A 463 0.07 -19.29 -26.40
C ASN A 463 -0.48 -17.99 -25.81
N ALA A 464 -0.63 -17.92 -24.49
CA ALA A 464 -1.03 -16.71 -23.77
C ALA A 464 -0.10 -15.52 -24.06
N ALA A 465 1.21 -15.75 -24.19
CA ALA A 465 2.16 -14.70 -24.57
C ALA A 465 1.87 -14.08 -25.96
N ARG A 466 1.24 -14.82 -26.88
CA ARG A 466 0.85 -14.27 -28.19
C ARG A 466 -0.26 -13.23 -28.09
N GLU A 467 -1.08 -13.25 -27.04
CA GLU A 467 -2.13 -12.25 -26.80
C GLU A 467 -1.55 -10.85 -26.52
N LEU A 468 -0.28 -10.79 -26.10
CA LEU A 468 0.46 -9.53 -26.01
C LEU A 468 0.74 -8.92 -27.39
N SER A 469 0.73 -9.72 -28.46
CA SER A 469 1.04 -9.26 -29.81
C SER A 469 -0.16 -8.58 -30.48
N LEU A 470 0.11 -7.62 -31.37
CA LEU A 470 -0.90 -6.86 -32.12
C LEU A 470 -1.48 -7.61 -33.34
N LYS A 471 -1.04 -8.85 -33.61
CA LYS A 471 -1.34 -9.50 -34.90
C LYS A 471 -2.68 -10.23 -34.85
N LYS A 472 -3.60 -9.66 -35.63
CA LYS A 472 -4.95 -10.11 -35.97
C LYS A 472 -5.03 -11.59 -36.35
N GLY A 473 -5.79 -12.31 -35.56
CA GLY A 473 -6.59 -13.42 -36.05
C GLY A 473 -8.06 -13.08 -35.77
N GLY A 474 -8.94 -13.13 -36.79
CA GLY A 474 -10.39 -13.03 -36.53
C GLY A 474 -10.86 -14.19 -35.63
N MET A 475 -12.06 -14.10 -35.05
CA MET A 475 -12.60 -15.19 -34.20
C MET A 475 -12.60 -16.57 -34.88
N SER A 476 -12.63 -16.58 -36.22
CA SER A 476 -12.53 -17.76 -37.08
C SER A 476 -11.14 -18.40 -37.13
N SER A 477 -10.09 -17.69 -36.72
CA SER A 477 -8.71 -18.20 -36.67
C SER A 477 -8.31 -18.78 -35.32
N LEU A 478 -9.17 -18.62 -34.30
CA LEU A 478 -8.98 -19.24 -33.01
C LEU A 478 -9.16 -20.76 -33.13
N THR A 479 -8.20 -21.50 -32.63
CA THR A 479 -8.34 -22.94 -32.42
C THR A 479 -9.46 -23.23 -31.42
N LYS A 480 -9.96 -24.48 -31.42
CA LYS A 480 -11.02 -24.89 -30.47
C LYS A 480 -10.62 -24.66 -29.00
N ALA A 481 -9.34 -24.86 -28.68
CA ALA A 481 -8.79 -24.61 -27.35
C ALA A 481 -8.79 -23.12 -27.00
N GLU A 482 -8.29 -22.26 -27.91
CA GLU A 482 -8.29 -20.80 -27.72
C GLU A 482 -9.72 -20.24 -27.58
N ARG A 483 -10.69 -20.77 -28.33
CA ARG A 483 -12.09 -20.37 -28.17
C ARG A 483 -12.68 -20.82 -26.84
N GLN A 484 -12.27 -21.98 -26.32
CA GLN A 484 -12.70 -22.47 -25.02
C GLN A 484 -12.11 -21.62 -23.88
N GLU A 485 -10.86 -21.19 -24.00
CA GLU A 485 -10.21 -20.24 -23.10
C GLU A 485 -10.91 -18.87 -23.12
N LEU A 486 -11.17 -18.33 -24.32
CA LEU A 486 -11.91 -17.08 -24.48
C LEU A 486 -13.30 -17.15 -23.84
N ARG A 487 -14.03 -18.25 -24.02
CA ARG A 487 -15.35 -18.45 -23.38
C ARG A 487 -15.26 -18.59 -21.86
N ALA A 488 -14.17 -19.15 -21.33
CA ALA A 488 -13.93 -19.21 -19.88
C ALA A 488 -13.69 -17.79 -19.33
N ASN A 489 -12.84 -16.99 -19.96
CA ASN A 489 -12.60 -15.59 -19.58
C ASN A 489 -13.89 -14.77 -19.64
N ALA A 490 -14.66 -14.92 -20.73
CA ALA A 490 -15.95 -14.26 -20.88
C ALA A 490 -16.94 -14.66 -19.77
N LYS A 491 -16.88 -15.91 -19.29
CA LYS A 491 -17.74 -16.39 -18.18
C LYS A 491 -17.41 -15.72 -16.85
N ASP A 492 -16.14 -15.44 -16.59
CA ASP A 492 -15.74 -14.78 -15.35
C ASP A 492 -16.06 -13.29 -15.39
N VAL A 493 -15.83 -12.61 -16.53
CA VAL A 493 -16.30 -11.24 -16.75
C VAL A 493 -17.82 -11.16 -16.61
N TRP A 494 -18.55 -12.12 -17.17
CA TRP A 494 -20.00 -12.20 -17.06
C TRP A 494 -20.45 -12.38 -15.60
N ARG A 495 -19.77 -13.23 -14.82
CA ARG A 495 -20.05 -13.42 -13.38
C ARG A 495 -19.78 -12.13 -12.60
N GLU A 496 -18.65 -11.48 -12.83
CA GLU A 496 -18.29 -10.25 -12.15
C GLU A 496 -19.28 -9.12 -12.44
N GLN A 497 -19.62 -8.89 -13.72
CA GLN A 497 -20.62 -7.89 -14.10
C GLN A 497 -22.01 -8.19 -13.52
N ARG A 498 -22.39 -9.48 -13.44
CA ARG A 498 -23.64 -9.91 -12.82
C ARG A 498 -23.64 -9.62 -11.32
N ASP A 499 -22.55 -9.92 -10.62
CA ASP A 499 -22.43 -9.76 -9.18
C ASP A 499 -22.35 -8.27 -8.80
N GLU A 500 -21.70 -7.43 -9.62
CA GLU A 500 -21.73 -5.97 -9.49
C GLU A 500 -23.14 -5.39 -9.72
N ALA A 501 -23.85 -5.86 -10.75
CA ALA A 501 -25.22 -5.45 -11.01
C ALA A 501 -26.17 -5.86 -9.86
N LEU A 502 -25.97 -7.06 -9.30
CA LEU A 502 -26.69 -7.54 -8.12
C LEU A 502 -26.40 -6.66 -6.90
N ALA A 503 -25.14 -6.32 -6.64
CA ALA A 503 -24.75 -5.43 -5.56
C ALA A 503 -25.32 -4.01 -5.72
N ALA A 504 -25.47 -3.54 -6.96
CA ALA A 504 -26.08 -2.25 -7.29
C ALA A 504 -27.62 -2.29 -7.32
N GLY A 505 -28.24 -3.48 -7.20
CA GLY A 505 -29.70 -3.65 -7.31
C GLY A 505 -30.26 -3.42 -8.73
N VAL A 506 -29.42 -3.54 -9.76
CA VAL A 506 -29.79 -3.33 -11.17
C VAL A 506 -29.92 -4.69 -11.88
N PRO A 507 -30.95 -4.93 -12.70
CA PRO A 507 -31.09 -6.20 -13.43
C PRO A 507 -29.99 -6.38 -14.48
N PHE A 508 -29.28 -7.51 -14.43
CA PHE A 508 -28.26 -7.89 -15.41
C PHE A 508 -28.87 -8.69 -16.58
N LYS A 509 -28.81 -8.15 -17.80
CA LYS A 509 -29.45 -8.73 -19.00
C LYS A 509 -28.49 -9.32 -20.03
N LYS A 510 -27.19 -9.08 -19.91
CA LYS A 510 -26.22 -9.56 -20.90
C LYS A 510 -26.11 -11.09 -20.87
N THR A 511 -26.08 -11.71 -22.03
CA THR A 511 -25.83 -13.15 -22.17
C THR A 511 -24.32 -13.44 -22.22
N LEU A 512 -23.94 -14.68 -21.92
CA LEU A 512 -22.54 -15.11 -22.02
C LEU A 512 -22.00 -14.94 -23.45
N ASP A 513 -22.81 -15.20 -24.48
CA ASP A 513 -22.37 -15.09 -25.88
C ASP A 513 -22.20 -13.63 -26.32
N GLU A 514 -22.98 -12.70 -25.77
CA GLU A 514 -22.79 -11.25 -25.97
C GLU A 514 -21.49 -10.79 -25.31
N VAL A 515 -21.25 -11.21 -24.07
CA VAL A 515 -19.97 -10.93 -23.39
C VAL A 515 -18.81 -11.57 -24.14
N GLU A 516 -18.94 -12.80 -24.64
CA GLU A 516 -17.91 -13.46 -25.46
C GLU A 516 -17.59 -12.67 -26.74
N LYS A 517 -18.61 -12.15 -27.44
CA LYS A 517 -18.42 -11.32 -28.64
C LYS A 517 -17.80 -9.97 -28.34
N GLU A 518 -18.29 -9.27 -27.30
CA GLU A 518 -17.71 -8.00 -26.84
C GLU A 518 -16.24 -8.20 -26.44
N TYR A 519 -15.97 -9.27 -25.67
CA TYR A 519 -14.64 -9.64 -25.22
C TYR A 519 -13.74 -9.96 -26.42
N ALA A 520 -14.18 -10.81 -27.35
CA ALA A 520 -13.42 -11.15 -28.55
C ALA A 520 -13.11 -9.94 -29.44
N LEU A 521 -14.09 -9.03 -29.64
CA LEU A 521 -13.87 -7.79 -30.38
C LEU A 521 -12.85 -6.89 -29.69
N SER A 522 -12.84 -6.87 -28.35
CA SER A 522 -11.83 -6.16 -27.56
C SER A 522 -10.44 -6.82 -27.63
N GLU A 523 -10.37 -8.16 -27.75
CA GLU A 523 -9.12 -8.94 -27.90
C GLU A 523 -8.41 -8.74 -29.24
N LEU A 524 -9.13 -8.34 -30.29
CA LEU A 524 -8.54 -8.15 -31.63
C LEU A 524 -7.50 -7.02 -31.72
N GLY A 525 -7.44 -6.12 -30.74
CA GLY A 525 -6.46 -5.03 -30.67
C GLY A 525 -5.09 -5.43 -30.12
N GLY A 526 -4.95 -6.63 -29.54
CA GLY A 526 -3.83 -7.00 -28.67
C GLY A 526 -3.96 -6.35 -27.29
N GLN A 527 -3.61 -7.08 -26.23
CA GLN A 527 -3.88 -6.64 -24.85
C GLN A 527 -3.19 -5.31 -24.51
N VAL A 528 -1.90 -5.18 -24.84
CA VAL A 528 -1.09 -3.97 -24.59
C VAL A 528 -1.75 -2.71 -25.16
N ARG A 529 -2.31 -2.79 -26.37
CA ARG A 529 -3.00 -1.65 -26.99
C ARG A 529 -4.28 -1.30 -26.25
N ARG A 530 -5.04 -2.31 -25.82
CA ARG A 530 -6.27 -2.10 -25.04
C ARG A 530 -5.96 -1.42 -23.72
N ASP A 531 -4.91 -1.83 -23.04
CA ASP A 531 -4.53 -1.26 -21.74
C ASP A 531 -4.11 0.20 -21.91
N VAL A 532 -3.39 0.52 -22.99
CA VAL A 532 -3.07 1.91 -23.37
C VAL A 532 -4.34 2.72 -23.65
N GLU A 533 -5.31 2.16 -24.39
CA GLU A 533 -6.57 2.83 -24.73
C GLU A 533 -7.44 3.04 -23.47
N ARG A 534 -7.46 2.07 -22.54
CA ARG A 534 -8.18 2.16 -21.25
C ARG A 534 -7.52 3.13 -20.27
N LEU A 535 -6.19 3.22 -20.32
CA LEU A 535 -5.40 4.13 -19.49
C LEU A 535 -5.08 5.46 -20.20
N ALA A 536 -5.78 5.80 -21.29
CA ALA A 536 -5.56 7.03 -22.03
C ALA A 536 -5.56 8.26 -21.09
N ASP A 537 -4.78 9.29 -21.43
CA ASP A 537 -4.61 10.46 -20.55
C ASP A 537 -5.97 11.09 -20.17
N GLY A 538 -6.19 11.28 -18.87
CA GLY A 538 -7.46 11.74 -18.31
C GLY A 538 -8.47 10.64 -17.99
N ALA A 539 -8.17 9.37 -18.29
CA ALA A 539 -8.98 8.25 -17.84
C ALA A 539 -9.07 8.22 -16.30
N ARG A 540 -10.15 7.62 -15.78
CA ARG A 540 -10.33 7.42 -14.34
C ARG A 540 -10.27 5.95 -14.02
N ILE A 541 -9.34 5.57 -13.16
CA ILE A 541 -9.23 4.21 -12.64
C ILE A 541 -9.60 4.18 -11.17
N ARG A 542 -10.13 3.05 -10.74
CA ARG A 542 -10.38 2.73 -9.35
C ARG A 542 -9.19 1.95 -8.82
N ILE A 543 -8.62 2.42 -7.70
CA ILE A 543 -7.64 1.66 -6.93
C ILE A 543 -8.25 1.37 -5.57
N GLY A 544 -8.62 0.10 -5.35
CA GLY A 544 -9.40 -0.30 -4.19
C GLY A 544 -10.76 0.40 -4.18
N THR A 545 -10.94 1.38 -3.29
CA THR A 545 -12.19 2.14 -3.14
C THR A 545 -12.13 3.58 -3.68
N GLU A 546 -10.95 4.05 -4.09
CA GLU A 546 -10.72 5.42 -4.51
C GLU A 546 -10.62 5.54 -6.03
N MET A 547 -11.11 6.65 -6.59
CA MET A 547 -11.06 6.94 -8.03
C MET A 547 -9.96 7.98 -8.31
N PHE A 548 -8.98 7.61 -9.13
CA PHE A 548 -7.87 8.47 -9.54
C PHE A 548 -7.99 8.85 -11.01
N ALA A 549 -7.70 10.11 -11.33
CA ALA A 549 -7.40 10.50 -12.71
C ALA A 549 -5.97 10.02 -13.04
N VAL A 550 -5.80 9.36 -14.18
CA VAL A 550 -4.50 8.84 -14.61
C VAL A 550 -3.90 9.64 -15.74
N THR A 551 -2.57 9.69 -15.76
CA THR A 551 -1.80 10.17 -16.88
C THR A 551 -0.88 9.05 -17.37
N VAL A 552 -1.00 8.71 -18.64
CA VAL A 552 -0.15 7.76 -19.37
C VAL A 552 0.53 8.48 -20.50
N SER A 553 1.76 8.08 -20.80
CA SER A 553 2.48 8.54 -21.97
C SER A 553 2.85 7.33 -22.82
N PRO A 554 2.37 7.21 -24.06
CA PRO A 554 2.68 6.06 -24.92
C PRO A 554 4.19 5.81 -25.11
N THR A 555 4.99 6.89 -25.03
CA THR A 555 6.44 6.84 -25.22
C THR A 555 7.24 6.75 -23.91
N ARG A 556 6.65 7.10 -22.76
CA ARG A 556 7.34 7.05 -21.45
C ARG A 556 6.85 5.91 -20.56
N THR A 557 5.58 5.51 -20.67
CA THR A 557 5.01 4.39 -19.93
C THR A 557 5.58 3.09 -20.50
N LYS A 558 6.21 2.29 -19.63
CA LYS A 558 6.76 0.99 -19.99
C LYS A 558 5.73 -0.12 -19.87
N PHE A 559 5.79 -1.08 -20.77
CA PHE A 559 4.99 -2.30 -20.71
C PHE A 559 5.91 -3.49 -20.45
N PHE A 560 5.59 -4.27 -19.43
CA PHE A 560 6.32 -5.46 -19.06
C PHE A 560 5.46 -6.69 -19.28
N GLY A 561 5.89 -7.56 -20.21
CA GLY A 561 5.36 -8.92 -20.28
C GLY A 561 6.03 -9.78 -19.21
N VAL A 562 5.26 -10.26 -18.24
CA VAL A 562 5.72 -11.16 -17.17
C VAL A 562 5.56 -12.60 -17.63
N LEU A 563 6.67 -13.31 -17.82
CA LEU A 563 6.68 -14.67 -18.37
C LEU A 563 7.51 -15.63 -17.51
N PRO A 564 7.25 -16.95 -17.57
CA PRO A 564 8.18 -17.94 -17.06
C PRO A 564 9.54 -17.83 -17.76
N ARG A 565 10.64 -18.04 -17.02
CA ARG A 565 12.02 -17.81 -17.50
C ARG A 565 12.44 -18.61 -18.75
N ASP A 566 11.72 -19.69 -19.08
CA ASP A 566 11.98 -20.55 -20.24
C ASP A 566 11.09 -20.22 -21.45
N VAL A 567 10.18 -19.25 -21.33
CA VAL A 567 9.33 -18.79 -22.44
C VAL A 567 10.03 -17.67 -23.20
N ARG A 568 10.40 -17.96 -24.45
CA ARG A 568 11.01 -16.98 -25.36
C ARG A 568 9.93 -16.08 -25.98
N ALA A 569 10.06 -14.76 -25.84
CA ALA A 569 9.13 -13.77 -26.38
C ALA A 569 9.81 -12.66 -27.21
N ALA A 570 11.02 -12.89 -27.72
CA ALA A 570 11.76 -11.91 -28.51
C ALA A 570 10.99 -11.38 -29.75
N ALA A 571 10.19 -12.23 -30.40
CA ALA A 571 9.37 -11.82 -31.55
C ALA A 571 8.24 -10.86 -31.15
N ILE A 572 7.60 -11.08 -29.99
CA ILE A 572 6.54 -10.23 -29.46
C ILE A 572 7.12 -8.86 -29.08
N GLU A 573 8.25 -8.88 -28.37
CA GLU A 573 8.96 -7.67 -27.97
C GLU A 573 9.38 -6.82 -29.18
N LYS A 574 9.93 -7.46 -30.22
CA LYS A 574 10.27 -6.79 -31.48
C LYS A 574 9.04 -6.15 -32.12
N GLN A 575 7.93 -6.89 -32.23
CA GLN A 575 6.70 -6.40 -32.85
C GLN A 575 6.10 -5.18 -32.11
N LEU A 576 6.07 -5.22 -30.77
CA LEU A 576 5.53 -4.13 -29.97
C LEU A 576 6.42 -2.87 -30.03
N LYS A 577 7.74 -3.05 -30.04
CA LYS A 577 8.69 -1.94 -30.24
C LYS A 577 8.58 -1.32 -31.64
N GLU A 578 8.43 -2.13 -32.68
CA GLU A 578 8.17 -1.65 -34.05
C GLU A 578 6.86 -0.84 -34.14
N SER A 579 5.92 -1.09 -33.22
CA SER A 579 4.65 -0.35 -33.12
C SER A 579 4.73 0.88 -32.21
N GLY A 580 5.92 1.25 -31.73
CA GLY A 580 6.18 2.45 -30.93
C GLY A 580 6.01 2.29 -29.42
N PHE A 581 5.70 1.09 -28.91
CA PHE A 581 5.56 0.85 -27.47
C PHE A 581 6.92 0.59 -26.80
N SER A 582 7.12 1.14 -25.60
CA SER A 582 8.26 0.81 -24.75
C SER A 582 8.01 -0.52 -24.04
N PHE A 583 8.24 -1.64 -24.74
CA PHE A 583 7.94 -2.98 -24.24
C PHE A 583 9.20 -3.78 -23.89
N GLU A 584 9.16 -4.50 -22.76
CA GLU A 584 10.23 -5.38 -22.29
C GLU A 584 9.64 -6.66 -21.67
N ILE A 585 10.42 -7.73 -21.62
CA ILE A 585 10.03 -8.98 -20.95
C ILE A 585 10.74 -9.09 -19.62
N ILE A 586 9.97 -9.35 -18.56
CA ILE A 586 10.50 -9.65 -17.24
C ILE A 586 10.18 -11.10 -16.88
N GLY A 587 11.21 -11.83 -16.44
CA GLY A 587 11.06 -13.22 -16.05
C GLY A 587 10.54 -13.34 -14.62
N ALA A 588 9.62 -14.27 -14.40
CA ALA A 588 9.46 -14.89 -13.09
C ALA A 588 10.48 -16.04 -12.96
N ASP A 589 11.06 -16.25 -11.76
CA ASP A 589 12.00 -17.35 -11.52
C ASP A 589 11.28 -18.71 -11.43
N ILE A 590 10.59 -19.09 -12.49
CA ILE A 590 9.82 -20.32 -12.58
C ILE A 590 9.78 -20.79 -14.04
N LYS A 591 9.84 -22.10 -14.26
CA LYS A 591 9.67 -22.68 -15.61
C LYS A 591 8.19 -22.87 -15.90
N SER A 592 7.80 -22.82 -17.17
CA SER A 592 6.42 -23.04 -17.61
C SER A 592 5.88 -24.41 -17.20
N LYS A 593 6.73 -25.46 -17.23
CA LYS A 593 6.37 -26.81 -16.74
C LYS A 593 6.04 -26.82 -15.25
N ASP A 594 6.85 -26.14 -14.44
CA ASP A 594 6.66 -26.07 -12.99
C ASP A 594 5.38 -25.27 -12.67
N LEU A 595 5.17 -24.16 -13.37
CA LEU A 595 3.95 -23.36 -13.28
C LEU A 595 2.70 -24.19 -13.63
N ALA A 596 2.76 -25.01 -14.67
CA ALA A 596 1.67 -25.93 -15.01
C ALA A 596 1.38 -26.95 -13.90
N ALA A 597 2.41 -27.56 -13.31
CA ALA A 597 2.24 -28.49 -12.20
C ALA A 597 1.62 -27.83 -10.96
N ILE A 598 1.98 -26.58 -10.67
CA ILE A 598 1.38 -25.80 -9.58
C ILE A 598 -0.11 -25.55 -9.83
N GLY A 599 -0.47 -25.13 -11.05
CA GLY A 599 -1.87 -24.89 -11.42
C GLY A 599 -2.74 -26.14 -11.23
N GLU A 600 -2.28 -27.29 -11.71
CA GLU A 600 -3.00 -28.56 -11.53
C GLU A 600 -3.11 -28.98 -10.06
N LYS A 601 -2.07 -28.72 -9.25
CA LYS A 601 -2.08 -29.05 -7.82
C LYS A 601 -3.00 -28.15 -7.00
N LEU A 602 -3.15 -26.89 -7.40
CA LEU A 602 -4.03 -25.92 -6.73
C LEU A 602 -5.51 -26.10 -7.11
N LYS A 603 -5.79 -26.63 -8.31
CA LYS A 603 -7.14 -26.77 -8.86
C LYS A 603 -8.15 -27.46 -7.93
N PRO A 604 -7.90 -28.64 -7.34
CA PRO A 604 -8.89 -29.30 -6.48
C PRO A 604 -9.27 -28.47 -5.24
N LEU A 605 -8.31 -27.72 -4.70
CA LEU A 605 -8.55 -26.84 -3.56
C LEU A 605 -9.36 -25.60 -3.98
N ALA A 606 -9.08 -25.05 -5.16
CA ALA A 606 -9.86 -23.96 -5.73
C ALA A 606 -11.30 -24.39 -6.09
N GLU A 607 -11.51 -25.62 -6.56
CA GLU A 607 -12.84 -26.22 -6.76
C GLU A 607 -13.61 -26.27 -5.44
N LYS A 608 -13.00 -26.84 -4.39
CA LYS A 608 -13.60 -26.93 -3.06
C LYS A 608 -13.97 -25.55 -2.48
N LEU A 609 -13.12 -24.54 -2.67
CA LEU A 609 -13.38 -23.18 -2.20
C LEU A 609 -14.48 -22.48 -3.00
N ALA A 610 -14.53 -22.71 -4.32
CA ALA A 610 -15.59 -22.20 -5.17
C ALA A 610 -16.95 -22.83 -4.83
N ASP A 611 -16.97 -24.13 -4.51
CA ASP A 611 -18.19 -24.85 -4.11
C ASP A 611 -18.68 -24.46 -2.69
N ALA A 612 -17.77 -24.00 -1.83
CA ALA A 612 -18.08 -23.52 -0.48
C ALA A 612 -18.50 -22.04 -0.44
N ALA A 613 -18.30 -21.29 -1.53
CA ALA A 613 -18.73 -19.91 -1.63
C ALA A 613 -20.26 -19.85 -1.81
N PRO A 614 -20.99 -19.14 -0.93
CA PRO A 614 -22.46 -19.12 -0.93
C PRO A 614 -23.08 -18.42 -2.14
#